data_AF-A0A0R3TA38-F1
#
_entry.id   AF-A0A0R3TA38-F1
#
_cell.length_a   1.000
_cell.length_b   1.000
_cell.length_c   1.000
_cell.angle_alpha   90.00
_cell.angle_beta   90.00
_cell.angle_gamma   90.00
#
_symmetry.space_group_name_H-M   'P 1'
#
loop_
_entity.id
_entity.type
_entity.pdbx_description
1 polymer ?
#
loop_
_entity_poly.entity_id
_entity_poly.type
_entity_poly.pdbx_seq_one_letter_code
_entity_poly.pdbx_strand_id
1 'polypeptide(L)'
;MTVLQIEWALLWFTYPYVTMLTGITGKALFAIWNFLLYSCLAGNFALIPNLATRVFGPKNMATIFGLIFSAMAPSNLILSGIFSTFEIRSYWKEIYSIGGCFALIGLVLLIFVRDPNVSCVSCFTPAMRACDYLRIPDKEKVILKQLTEALNGGKFKEDIAA
;
A
#
# COMPACT_ATOMS: atom_id res chain seq x y z
N MET A 1 -1.46 5.62 -4.06
CA MET A 1 -1.09 4.58 -3.06
C MET A 1 0.40 4.39 -3.01
N THR A 2 1.00 3.86 -4.07
CA THR A 2 2.44 3.60 -4.12
C THR A 2 3.29 4.86 -3.92
N VAL A 3 2.91 5.99 -4.56
CA VAL A 3 3.60 7.28 -4.39
C VAL A 3 3.57 7.75 -2.93
N LEU A 4 2.40 7.74 -2.29
CA LEU A 4 2.26 8.12 -0.88
C LEU A 4 3.01 7.17 0.06
N GLN A 5 3.11 5.89 -0.27
CA GLN A 5 3.88 4.93 0.53
C GLN A 5 5.39 5.14 0.39
N ILE A 6 5.86 5.54 -0.80
CA ILE A 6 7.27 5.92 -1.03
C ILE A 6 7.61 7.17 -0.23
N GLU A 7 6.77 8.21 -0.32
CA GLU A 7 6.91 9.44 0.45
C GLU A 7 6.91 9.14 1.96
N TRP A 8 5.98 8.30 2.42
CA TRP A 8 5.90 7.85 3.81
C TRP A 8 7.19 7.16 4.27
N ALA A 9 7.72 6.21 3.51
CA ALA A 9 8.96 5.51 3.85
C ALA A 9 10.15 6.48 3.93
N LEU A 10 10.28 7.40 2.96
CA LEU A 10 11.35 8.41 2.94
C LEU A 10 11.26 9.36 4.14
N LEU A 11 10.04 9.77 4.52
CA LEU A 11 9.82 10.63 5.67
C LEU A 11 10.25 9.95 6.98
N TRP A 12 9.96 8.64 7.15
CA TRP A 12 10.42 7.87 8.32
C TRP A 12 11.95 7.74 8.39
N PHE A 13 12.62 7.50 7.25
CA PHE A 13 14.10 7.41 7.22
C PHE A 13 14.80 8.75 7.45
N THR A 14 14.20 9.85 6.98
CA THR A 14 14.78 11.21 7.11
C THR A 14 14.51 11.84 8.48
N TYR A 15 13.43 11.45 9.16
CA TYR A 15 13.05 11.95 10.49
C TYR A 15 14.16 11.90 11.57
N PRO A 16 14.95 10.81 11.73
CA PRO A 16 16.02 10.77 12.74
C PRO A 16 17.19 11.74 12.45
N TYR A 17 17.34 12.22 11.21
CA TYR A 17 18.37 13.19 10.85
C TYR A 17 17.92 14.63 11.12
N VAL A 18 16.62 14.90 11.07
CA VAL A 18 16.03 16.21 11.36
C VAL A 18 16.26 16.63 12.82
N THR A 19 16.29 15.67 13.75
CA THR A 19 16.50 15.93 15.19
C THR A 19 17.96 16.19 15.56
N MET A 20 18.90 16.03 14.63
CA MET A 20 20.32 16.35 14.85
C MET A 20 20.64 17.84 14.71
N LEU A 21 19.76 18.62 14.09
CA LEU A 21 19.93 20.07 13.90
C LEU A 21 19.44 20.82 15.15
N THR A 22 20.37 21.46 15.87
CA THR A 22 20.05 22.28 17.05
C THR A 22 19.67 23.70 16.66
N GLY A 23 18.62 24.27 17.30
CA GLY A 23 18.24 25.68 17.15
C GLY A 23 16.81 25.90 16.62
N ILE A 24 16.51 27.13 16.19
CA ILE A 24 15.20 27.53 15.64
C ILE A 24 14.90 26.76 14.34
N THR A 25 15.92 26.55 13.52
CA THR A 25 15.84 25.78 12.27
C THR A 25 15.41 24.33 12.52
N GLY A 26 15.92 23.68 13.57
CA GLY A 26 15.53 22.31 13.92
C GLY A 26 14.06 22.19 14.32
N LYS A 27 13.54 23.16 15.07
CA LYS A 27 12.11 23.20 15.47
C LYS A 27 11.18 23.40 14.27
N ALA A 28 11.54 24.31 13.36
CA ALA A 28 10.77 24.54 12.14
C ALA A 28 10.76 23.31 11.22
N LEU A 29 11.92 22.68 11.03
CA LEU A 29 12.07 21.48 10.20
C LEU A 29 11.29 20.30 10.79
N PHE A 30 11.30 20.15 12.11
CA PHE A 30 10.50 19.16 12.84
C PHE A 30 9.00 19.36 12.63
N ALA A 31 8.50 20.61 12.71
CA ALA A 31 7.09 20.91 12.50
C ALA A 31 6.63 20.58 11.07
N ILE A 32 7.44 20.94 10.07
CA ILE A 32 7.16 20.65 8.65
C ILE A 32 7.12 19.14 8.40
N TRP A 33 8.10 18.38 8.92
CA TRP A 33 8.13 16.92 8.77
C TRP A 33 6.93 16.25 9.44
N ASN A 34 6.55 16.69 10.63
CA ASN A 34 5.35 16.18 11.30
C ASN A 34 4.10 16.46 10.49
N PHE A 35 3.95 17.66 9.94
CA PHE A 35 2.79 18.00 9.11
C PHE A 35 2.68 17.11 7.87
N LEU A 36 3.80 16.86 7.20
CA LEU A 36 3.89 15.93 6.06
C LEU A 36 3.54 14.51 6.46
N LEU A 37 4.04 14.03 7.61
CA LEU A 37 3.72 12.72 8.14
C LEU A 37 2.20 12.61 8.41
N TYR A 38 1.61 13.52 9.18
CA TYR A 38 0.18 13.45 9.48
C TYR A 38 -0.70 13.53 8.23
N SER A 39 -0.29 14.32 7.23
CA SER A 39 -0.98 14.41 5.95
C SER A 39 -0.90 13.11 5.15
N CYS A 40 0.27 12.44 5.12
CA CYS A 40 0.40 11.12 4.52
C CYS A 40 -0.43 10.07 5.26
N LEU A 41 -0.47 10.13 6.60
CA LEU A 41 -1.28 9.22 7.41
C LEU A 41 -2.78 9.39 7.09
N ALA A 42 -3.27 10.63 7.04
CA ALA A 42 -4.64 10.93 6.64
C ALA A 42 -4.95 10.46 5.22
N GLY A 43 -4.01 10.68 4.29
CA GLY A 43 -4.08 10.17 2.92
C GLY A 43 -4.27 8.66 2.89
N ASN A 44 -3.47 7.90 3.65
CA ASN A 44 -3.59 6.45 3.73
C ASN A 44 -4.98 6.01 4.26
N PHE A 45 -5.49 6.65 5.31
CA PHE A 45 -6.82 6.32 5.85
C PHE A 45 -7.98 6.57 4.87
N ALA A 46 -7.91 7.62 4.06
CA ALA A 46 -8.93 7.90 3.04
C ALA A 46 -8.86 6.93 1.85
N LEU A 47 -7.69 6.40 1.60
CA LEU A 47 -7.36 5.68 0.38
C LEU A 47 -7.44 4.15 0.51
N ILE A 48 -7.12 3.60 1.68
CA ILE A 48 -7.34 2.19 2.03
C ILE A 48 -8.77 1.74 1.69
N PRO A 49 -9.83 2.49 2.07
CA PRO A 49 -11.18 2.10 1.71
C PRO A 49 -11.49 2.17 0.23
N ASN A 50 -10.95 3.15 -0.47
CA ASN A 50 -11.12 3.25 -1.90
C ASN A 50 -10.42 2.10 -2.67
N LEU A 51 -9.39 1.47 -2.10
CA LEU A 51 -8.74 0.31 -2.72
C LEU A 51 -9.48 -0.98 -2.42
N ALA A 52 -9.80 -1.21 -1.14
CA ALA A 52 -10.51 -2.43 -0.76
C ALA A 52 -11.88 -2.50 -1.44
N THR A 53 -12.51 -1.36 -1.72
CA THR A 53 -13.74 -1.30 -2.51
C THR A 53 -13.57 -1.78 -3.95
N ARG A 54 -12.47 -1.39 -4.59
CA ARG A 54 -12.14 -1.78 -5.96
C ARG A 54 -11.67 -3.23 -6.08
N VAL A 55 -10.95 -3.73 -5.07
CA VAL A 55 -10.34 -5.07 -5.09
C VAL A 55 -11.35 -6.17 -4.73
N PHE A 56 -12.16 -5.96 -3.68
CA PHE A 56 -13.03 -7.02 -3.15
C PHE A 56 -14.51 -6.90 -3.56
N GLY A 57 -14.90 -5.78 -4.17
CA GLY A 57 -16.27 -5.55 -4.63
C GLY A 57 -17.29 -5.29 -3.50
N PRO A 58 -18.49 -4.76 -3.83
CA PRO A 58 -19.41 -4.13 -2.86
C PRO A 58 -20.10 -5.06 -1.88
N LYS A 59 -20.03 -6.37 -2.09
CA LYS A 59 -20.87 -7.33 -1.38
C LYS A 59 -20.51 -7.52 0.10
N ASN A 60 -19.24 -7.35 0.48
CA ASN A 60 -18.73 -7.55 1.85
C ASN A 60 -17.85 -6.39 2.35
N MET A 61 -18.11 -5.16 1.88
CA MET A 61 -17.29 -3.97 2.18
C MET A 61 -17.09 -3.73 3.68
N ALA A 62 -18.18 -3.68 4.43
CA ALA A 62 -18.16 -3.33 5.85
C ALA A 62 -17.34 -4.32 6.69
N THR A 63 -17.45 -5.61 6.39
CA THR A 63 -16.71 -6.66 7.11
C THR A 63 -15.21 -6.61 6.81
N ILE A 64 -14.83 -6.39 5.56
CA ILE A 64 -13.42 -6.27 5.17
C ILE A 64 -12.80 -5.02 5.79
N PHE A 65 -13.53 -3.89 5.82
CA PHE A 65 -13.08 -2.71 6.55
C PHE A 65 -12.93 -2.94 8.04
N GLY A 66 -13.94 -3.54 8.66
CA GLY A 66 -13.88 -3.90 10.08
C GLY A 66 -12.67 -4.76 10.40
N LEU A 67 -12.32 -5.71 9.52
CA LEU A 67 -11.13 -6.57 9.68
C LEU A 67 -9.81 -5.80 9.54
N ILE A 68 -9.72 -4.87 8.57
CA ILE A 68 -8.51 -4.05 8.38
C ILE A 68 -8.28 -3.15 9.60
N PHE A 69 -9.34 -2.51 10.12
CA PHE A 69 -9.24 -1.67 11.31
C PHE A 69 -9.05 -2.49 12.59
N SER A 70 -9.62 -3.69 12.69
CA SER A 70 -9.39 -4.55 13.85
C SER A 70 -7.95 -5.03 13.93
N ALA A 71 -7.25 -5.20 12.81
CA ALA A 71 -5.83 -5.50 12.76
C ALA A 71 -4.95 -4.35 13.31
N MET A 72 -5.46 -3.11 13.38
CA MET A 72 -4.73 -1.99 13.98
C MET A 72 -4.65 -2.07 15.52
N ALA A 73 -5.63 -2.71 16.16
CA ALA A 73 -5.64 -2.86 17.62
C ALA A 73 -4.45 -3.69 18.14
N PRO A 74 -4.18 -4.91 17.65
CA PRO A 74 -3.02 -5.69 18.09
C PRO A 74 -1.70 -5.03 17.67
N SER A 75 -1.63 -4.35 16.51
CA SER A 75 -0.39 -3.67 16.11
C SER A 75 -0.02 -2.54 17.07
N ASN A 76 -1.00 -1.74 17.50
CA ASN A 76 -0.78 -0.64 18.44
C ASN A 76 -0.42 -1.16 19.83
N LEU A 77 -0.99 -2.29 20.25
CA LEU A 77 -0.62 -2.95 21.51
C LEU A 77 0.82 -3.45 21.49
N ILE A 78 1.24 -4.11 20.42
CA ILE A 78 2.63 -4.57 20.26
C ILE A 78 3.58 -3.38 20.29
N LEU A 79 3.27 -2.32 19.55
CA LEU A 79 4.09 -1.11 19.50
C LEU A 79 4.21 -0.43 20.87
N SER A 80 3.09 -0.33 21.60
CA SER A 80 3.07 0.21 22.97
C SER A 80 3.91 -0.64 23.94
N GLY A 81 3.83 -1.97 23.84
CA GLY A 81 4.64 -2.89 24.63
C GLY A 81 6.14 -2.78 24.33
N ILE A 82 6.51 -2.52 23.08
CA ILE A 82 7.90 -2.24 22.71
C ILE A 82 8.32 -0.90 23.35
N PHE A 83 7.53 0.17 23.19
CA PHE A 83 7.87 1.48 23.75
C PHE A 83 7.94 1.53 25.28
N SER A 84 7.23 0.65 26.00
CA SER A 84 7.31 0.60 27.46
C SER A 84 8.58 -0.08 27.98
N THR A 85 9.28 -0.85 27.15
CA THR A 85 10.50 -1.58 27.52
C THR A 85 11.78 -0.88 27.12
N PHE A 86 11.73 0.00 26.10
CA PHE A 86 12.89 0.72 25.60
C PHE A 86 12.88 2.20 25.99
N GLU A 87 13.99 2.70 26.53
CA GLU A 87 14.18 4.14 26.73
C GLU A 87 14.33 4.87 25.38
N ILE A 88 13.28 5.59 25.01
CA ILE A 88 13.11 6.33 23.74
C ILE A 88 14.29 7.27 23.44
N ARG A 89 14.94 7.80 24.48
CA ARG A 89 16.04 8.77 24.38
C ARG A 89 17.33 8.17 23.83
N SER A 90 17.62 6.91 24.14
CA SER A 90 18.88 6.25 23.74
C SER A 90 18.77 5.66 22.33
N TYR A 91 17.63 5.06 22.00
CA TYR A 91 17.43 4.27 20.77
C TYR A 91 16.56 4.96 19.71
N TRP A 92 16.46 6.29 19.74
CA TRP A 92 15.61 7.07 18.82
C TRP A 92 15.82 6.65 17.35
N LYS A 93 17.07 6.61 16.88
CA LYS A 93 17.39 6.27 15.48
C LYS A 93 16.90 4.88 15.05
N GLU A 94 17.03 3.89 15.94
CA GLU A 94 16.66 2.51 15.65
C GLU A 94 15.14 2.34 15.55
N ILE A 95 14.40 2.99 16.45
CA ILE A 95 12.93 2.98 16.46
C ILE A 95 12.37 3.55 15.14
N TYR A 96 12.89 4.70 14.69
CA TYR A 96 12.47 5.29 13.41
C TYR A 96 12.91 4.45 12.21
N SER A 97 14.08 3.81 12.27
CA SER A 97 14.55 2.90 11.22
C SER A 97 13.65 1.66 11.09
N ILE A 98 13.22 1.07 12.21
CA ILE A 98 12.30 -0.07 12.22
C ILE A 98 10.97 0.33 11.55
N GLY A 99 10.42 1.50 11.88
CA GLY A 99 9.24 2.06 11.21
C GLY A 99 9.40 2.20 9.70
N GLY A 100 10.57 2.69 9.25
CA GLY A 100 10.93 2.75 7.83
C GLY A 100 10.98 1.36 7.16
N CYS A 101 11.54 0.36 7.83
CA CYS A 101 11.55 -1.02 7.33
C CYS A 101 10.14 -1.60 7.19
N PHE A 102 9.25 -1.39 8.16
CA PHE A 102 7.84 -1.80 8.04
C PHE A 102 7.13 -1.10 6.88
N ALA A 103 7.43 0.19 6.65
CA ALA A 103 6.88 0.92 5.51
C ALA A 103 7.36 0.35 4.16
N LEU A 104 8.61 -0.11 4.06
CA LEU A 104 9.15 -0.80 2.88
C LEU A 104 8.50 -2.17 2.66
N ILE A 105 8.30 -2.95 3.72
CA ILE A 105 7.58 -4.23 3.62
C ILE A 105 6.14 -3.98 3.13
N GLY A 106 5.46 -2.96 3.66
CA GLY A 106 4.14 -2.54 3.19
C GLY A 106 4.14 -2.12 1.71
N LEU A 107 5.20 -1.44 1.26
CA LEU A 107 5.38 -1.08 -0.16
C LEU A 107 5.54 -2.32 -1.03
N VAL A 108 6.33 -3.31 -0.59
CA VAL A 108 6.48 -4.59 -1.30
C VAL A 108 5.13 -5.29 -1.41
N LEU A 109 4.39 -5.42 -0.30
CA LEU A 109 3.04 -6.02 -0.29
C LEU A 109 2.04 -5.26 -1.18
N LEU A 110 2.09 -3.93 -1.21
CA LEU A 110 1.27 -3.10 -2.09
C LEU A 110 1.60 -3.32 -3.58
N ILE A 111 2.86 -3.60 -3.92
CA ILE A 111 3.23 -3.98 -5.29
C ILE A 111 2.61 -5.34 -5.66
N PHE A 112 2.54 -6.28 -4.71
CA PHE A 112 1.89 -7.58 -4.92
C PHE A 112 0.37 -7.46 -5.12
N VAL A 113 -0.29 -6.55 -4.38
CA VAL A 113 -1.72 -6.23 -4.52
C VAL A 113 -1.93 -5.37 -5.76
N ARG A 114 -1.92 -6.00 -6.94
CA ARG A 114 -2.18 -5.32 -8.21
C ARG A 114 -3.64 -4.88 -8.29
N ASP A 115 -3.86 -3.58 -8.45
CA ASP A 115 -5.15 -3.02 -8.83
C ASP A 115 -5.41 -3.37 -10.32
N PRO A 116 -6.52 -4.05 -10.65
CA PRO A 116 -6.78 -4.56 -11.98
C PRO A 116 -7.08 -3.47 -13.04
N ASN A 117 -7.19 -2.18 -12.66
CA ASN A 117 -7.70 -1.11 -13.53
C ASN A 117 -6.84 0.17 -13.58
N VAL A 118 -5.55 0.11 -13.25
CA VAL A 118 -4.65 1.29 -13.39
C VAL A 118 -3.39 0.95 -14.20
N SER A 119 -3.15 1.75 -15.25
CA SER A 119 -1.89 1.75 -16.00
C SER A 119 -0.74 2.09 -15.06
N CYS A 120 0.18 1.14 -14.88
CA CYS A 120 1.35 1.28 -14.03
C CYS A 120 2.26 2.43 -14.48
N VAL A 121 2.86 3.10 -13.49
CA VAL A 121 4.04 3.95 -13.67
C VAL A 121 5.23 3.06 -14.05
N SER A 122 5.96 3.40 -15.13
CA SER A 122 7.07 2.62 -15.72
C SER A 122 8.18 2.17 -14.75
N CYS A 123 8.29 2.76 -13.56
CA CYS A 123 9.39 2.54 -12.62
C CYS A 123 9.39 1.14 -11.94
N PHE A 124 8.24 0.46 -11.84
CA PHE A 124 8.12 -0.84 -11.14
C PHE A 124 8.04 -2.07 -12.06
N THR A 125 8.24 -1.86 -13.37
CA THR A 125 8.18 -2.91 -14.41
C THR A 125 9.12 -4.11 -14.18
N PRO A 126 10.36 -3.98 -13.69
CA PRO A 126 11.24 -5.14 -13.53
C PRO A 126 10.85 -6.05 -12.35
N ALA A 127 10.40 -5.48 -11.23
CA ALA A 127 9.94 -6.26 -10.07
C ALA A 127 8.64 -7.02 -10.36
N MET A 128 7.74 -6.41 -11.14
CA MET A 128 6.50 -7.06 -11.57
C MET A 128 6.74 -8.25 -12.52
N ARG A 129 7.76 -8.18 -13.39
CA ARG A 129 8.09 -9.27 -14.33
C ARG A 129 8.66 -10.51 -13.65
N ALA A 130 9.48 -10.35 -12.61
CA ALA A 130 10.00 -11.48 -11.84
C ALA A 130 8.90 -12.20 -11.05
N CYS A 131 7.90 -11.45 -10.56
CA CYS A 131 6.82 -12.00 -9.76
C CYS A 131 5.62 -12.51 -10.59
N ASP A 132 5.47 -12.14 -11.87
CA ASP A 132 4.47 -12.74 -12.77
C ASP A 132 4.69 -14.26 -12.94
N TYR A 133 5.92 -14.76 -12.77
CA TYR A 133 6.24 -16.19 -12.85
C TYR A 133 5.71 -17.01 -11.67
N LEU A 134 5.50 -16.39 -10.50
CA LEU A 134 4.95 -17.04 -9.30
C LEU A 134 3.43 -16.84 -9.13
N ARG A 135 2.78 -16.07 -10.01
CA ARG A 135 1.38 -15.68 -9.81
C ARG A 135 0.43 -16.69 -10.44
N ILE A 136 -0.47 -17.23 -9.62
CA ILE A 136 -1.60 -18.06 -10.07
C ILE A 136 -2.47 -17.19 -11.00
N PRO A 137 -2.71 -17.61 -12.25
CA PRO A 137 -3.51 -16.84 -13.19
C PRO A 137 -4.91 -16.65 -12.64
N ASP A 138 -5.40 -15.41 -12.75
CA ASP A 138 -6.77 -15.00 -12.48
C ASP A 138 -7.71 -15.85 -13.37
N LYS A 139 -8.24 -16.95 -12.81
CA LYS A 139 -9.09 -17.90 -13.54
C LYS A 139 -10.28 -17.21 -14.19
N GLU A 140 -10.77 -16.11 -13.62
CA GLU A 140 -11.91 -15.35 -14.11
C GLU A 140 -11.59 -14.61 -15.42
N LYS A 141 -10.40 -14.00 -15.53
CA LYS A 141 -9.97 -13.35 -16.79
C LYS A 141 -9.65 -14.34 -17.91
N VAL A 142 -9.15 -15.53 -17.57
CA VAL A 142 -8.92 -16.61 -18.54
C VAL A 142 -10.27 -17.15 -19.06
N ILE A 143 -11.23 -17.38 -18.16
CA ILE A 143 -12.58 -17.83 -18.52
C ILE A 143 -13.32 -16.77 -19.34
N LEU A 144 -13.25 -15.49 -18.98
CA LEU A 144 -13.86 -14.41 -19.75
C LEU A 144 -13.23 -14.24 -21.14
N LYS A 145 -11.91 -14.39 -21.28
CA LYS A 145 -11.26 -14.41 -22.60
C LYS A 145 -11.71 -15.60 -23.45
N GLN A 146 -11.74 -16.80 -22.86
CA GLN A 146 -12.21 -18.01 -23.54
C GLN A 146 -13.69 -17.88 -23.95
N LEU A 147 -14.54 -17.32 -23.10
CA LEU A 147 -15.95 -17.02 -23.42
C LEU A 147 -16.09 -15.95 -24.50
N THR A 148 -15.27 -14.90 -24.48
CA THR A 148 -15.29 -13.83 -25.49
C THR A 148 -14.79 -14.35 -26.84
N GLU A 149 -13.76 -15.19 -26.87
CA GLU A 149 -13.27 -15.86 -28.06
C GLU A 149 -14.29 -16.87 -28.60
N ALA A 150 -14.97 -17.62 -27.73
CA ALA A 150 -16.05 -18.53 -28.11
C ALA A 150 -17.28 -17.79 -28.68
N LEU A 151 -17.63 -16.63 -28.12
CA LEU A 151 -18.73 -15.79 -28.60
C LEU A 151 -18.40 -15.12 -29.95
N ASN A 152 -17.18 -14.60 -30.12
CA ASN A 152 -16.74 -13.99 -31.37
C ASN A 152 -16.49 -15.02 -32.49
N GLY A 153 -16.10 -16.25 -32.14
CA GLY A 153 -15.88 -17.33 -33.12
C GLY A 153 -17.14 -18.07 -33.55
N GLY A 154 -18.21 -18.05 -32.74
CA GLY A 154 -19.35 -18.94 -32.91
C GLY A 154 -20.68 -18.33 -33.37
N LYS A 155 -20.89 -17.00 -33.30
CA LYS A 155 -22.23 -16.42 -33.51
C LYS A 155 -22.35 -15.19 -34.40
N PHE A 156 -21.29 -14.70 -35.04
CA PHE A 156 -21.40 -13.58 -35.97
C PHE A 156 -21.60 -14.00 -37.45
N LYS A 157 -21.66 -15.31 -37.75
CA LYS A 157 -21.75 -15.81 -39.13
C LYS A 157 -23.14 -16.30 -39.56
N GLU A 158 -24.09 -16.48 -38.64
CA GLU A 158 -25.43 -16.99 -38.96
C GLU A 158 -26.51 -15.90 -39.05
N ASP A 159 -26.35 -14.74 -38.39
CA ASP A 159 -27.38 -13.67 -38.39
C ASP A 159 -27.25 -12.63 -39.52
N ILE A 160 -26.31 -12.80 -40.47
CA ILE A 160 -26.20 -11.96 -41.69
C ILE A 160 -26.58 -12.76 -42.95
N ALA A 161 -26.95 -14.03 -42.82
CA ALA A 161 -27.27 -14.93 -43.94
C ALA A 161 -28.69 -15.53 -43.88
N ALA A 162 -29.60 -14.95 -43.09
CA ALA A 162 -31.02 -15.30 -43.06
C ALA A 162 -31.90 -14.11 -43.41
#